data_AF-A0AA41VHL8-F1
#
_entry.id   AF-A0AA41VHL8-F1
#
_cell.length_a   1.000
_cell.length_b   1.000
_cell.length_c   1.000
_cell.angle_alpha   90.00
_cell.angle_beta   90.00
_cell.angle_gamma   90.00
#
_symmetry.space_group_name_H-M   'P 1'
#
loop_
_entity.id
_entity.type
_entity.pdbx_description
1 polymer ?
#
loop_
_entity_poly.entity_id
_entity_poly.type
_entity_poly.pdbx_seq_one_letter_code
_entity_poly.pdbx_strand_id
1 'polypeptide(L)'
;MNVSTKSHKDAYGGYIALSHITRWVFRVMLDKFKAHPHYKPKHFQAELKLAHKVEISYMTAWHARHLCIERVMGNFEESYRLLPEFCNQVLKRNPGIVATCKFDDDGRFVNCCIAYKCSIDGFVNGGRPFLGCDCTHLRGKYGGCCMAITALDGNNGLFPVAIFLCRVENKDNWIAFLEIMAPYLKQHKMALTFISDREKGLKAGIDVNFCDVNHYHRYCFRHMWKNMKKSHPGVHMESLSWNAAKAYTSEDFEGYMDRIGEAKPAARTYLEKEEIEHWARSYFDYSSKCEHITSNFCEAFNSWILEIRYYPVCKLLQHYHHMMMRLMFDRKEQADQMQDESIVPRAERIYRENKEKAHFYTRVPSNKDEWSVMDAHGKNWNVHLQQHTCDCNYWQVTGIPCPHAIQASYFNQNADWK
;
A
#
# COMPACT_ATOMS: atom_id res chain seq x y z
N MET A 1 50.01 13.04 23.23
CA MET A 1 49.60 13.52 21.89
C MET A 1 48.10 13.72 21.88
N ASN A 2 47.66 14.96 21.68
CA ASN A 2 46.26 15.37 21.65
C ASN A 2 45.50 14.69 20.50
N VAL A 3 44.53 13.85 20.84
CA VAL A 3 43.55 13.34 19.87
C VAL A 3 42.32 14.23 19.95
N SER A 4 42.19 15.12 18.97
CA SER A 4 41.03 16.00 18.76
C SER A 4 39.73 15.19 18.74
N THR A 5 38.83 15.48 19.68
CA THR A 5 37.46 14.98 19.72
C THR A 5 36.63 15.74 18.68
N LYS A 6 36.51 15.19 17.46
CA LYS A 6 35.48 15.66 16.52
C LYS A 6 34.11 15.28 17.07
N SER A 7 33.31 16.30 17.36
CA SER A 7 31.96 16.18 17.87
C SER A 7 30.97 15.89 16.73
N HIS A 8 29.99 15.03 16.97
CA HIS A 8 28.91 14.71 16.03
C HIS A 8 27.64 15.43 16.47
N LYS A 9 26.95 16.10 15.52
CA LYS A 9 25.65 16.74 15.75
C LYS A 9 24.51 15.77 15.43
N ASP A 10 23.49 15.74 16.27
CA ASP A 10 22.23 15.03 16.03
C ASP A 10 21.17 15.94 15.36
N ALA A 11 20.01 15.35 15.05
CA ALA A 11 18.89 15.99 14.34
C ALA A 11 18.21 17.15 15.11
N TYR A 12 18.61 17.42 16.36
CA TYR A 12 18.11 18.52 17.19
C TYR A 12 19.20 19.52 17.60
N GLY A 13 20.39 19.44 16.98
CA GLY A 13 21.49 20.37 17.25
C GLY A 13 22.22 20.11 18.58
N GLY A 14 21.99 18.96 19.23
CA GLY A 14 22.68 18.55 20.45
C GLY A 14 24.01 17.83 20.15
N TYR A 15 25.04 18.13 20.93
CA TYR A 15 26.27 17.35 20.98
C TYR A 15 26.08 16.15 21.91
N ILE A 16 25.75 14.98 21.38
CA ILE A 16 25.78 13.74 22.18
C ILE A 16 27.18 13.14 22.06
N ALA A 17 28.00 13.34 23.10
CA ALA A 17 29.16 12.49 23.32
C ALA A 17 28.65 11.05 23.53
N LEU A 18 28.74 10.21 22.49
CA LEU A 18 28.36 8.80 22.59
C LEU A 18 29.12 8.17 23.77
N SER A 19 28.37 7.56 24.68
CA SER A 19 28.94 6.98 25.90
C SER A 19 30.03 5.97 25.56
N HIS A 20 31.02 5.83 26.46
CA HIS A 20 32.03 4.78 26.35
C HIS A 20 31.41 3.38 26.19
N ILE A 21 30.25 3.16 26.83
CA ILE A 21 29.48 1.92 26.76
C ILE A 21 28.97 1.69 25.33
N THR A 22 28.37 2.68 24.66
CA THR A 22 27.89 2.55 23.29
C THR A 22 29.01 2.16 22.31
N ARG A 23 30.19 2.76 22.46
CA ARG A 23 31.36 2.44 21.62
C ARG A 23 31.86 1.02 21.87
N TRP A 24 31.88 0.58 23.12
CA TRP A 24 32.25 -0.80 23.47
C TRP A 24 31.25 -1.79 22.87
N VAL A 25 29.94 -1.55 23.03
CA VAL A 25 28.89 -2.39 22.45
C VAL A 25 29.02 -2.47 20.92
N PHE A 26 29.26 -1.34 20.25
CA PHE A 26 29.52 -1.30 18.81
C PHE A 26 30.68 -2.23 18.43
N ARG A 27 31.83 -2.15 19.11
CA ARG A 27 33.01 -2.98 18.80
C ARG A 27 32.72 -4.47 18.97
N VAL A 28 32.05 -4.83 20.05
CA VAL A 28 31.68 -6.23 20.36
C VAL A 28 30.70 -6.78 19.33
N MET A 29 29.72 -5.97 18.92
CA MET A 29 28.64 -6.41 18.04
C MET A 29 28.97 -6.28 16.55
N LEU A 30 30.03 -5.58 16.17
CA LEU A 30 30.31 -5.25 14.77
C LEU A 30 30.45 -6.49 13.88
N ASP A 31 31.27 -7.46 14.26
CA ASP A 31 31.49 -8.64 13.42
C ASP A 31 30.25 -9.55 13.35
N LYS A 32 29.51 -9.68 14.47
CA LYS A 32 28.20 -10.34 14.48
C LYS A 32 27.19 -9.61 13.59
N PHE A 33 27.21 -8.28 13.59
CA PHE A 33 26.33 -7.47 12.74
C PHE A 33 26.72 -7.57 11.26
N LYS A 34 28.00 -7.68 10.92
CA LYS A 34 28.43 -7.94 9.53
C LYS A 34 27.90 -9.28 9.03
N ALA A 35 27.95 -10.32 9.87
CA ALA A 35 27.40 -11.64 9.54
C ALA A 35 25.85 -11.63 9.49
N HIS A 36 25.22 -10.81 10.33
CA HIS A 36 23.77 -10.71 10.45
C HIS A 36 23.28 -9.25 10.48
N PRO A 37 23.23 -8.55 9.32
CA PRO A 37 22.86 -7.13 9.24
C PRO A 37 21.42 -6.80 9.70
N HIS A 38 20.59 -7.83 9.87
CA HIS A 38 19.20 -7.75 10.32
C HIS A 38 19.04 -7.67 11.84
N TYR A 39 20.13 -7.73 12.61
CA TYR A 39 20.06 -7.66 14.06
C TYR A 39 19.34 -6.39 14.52
N LYS A 40 18.32 -6.58 15.38
CA LYS A 40 17.55 -5.51 16.01
C LYS A 40 18.22 -5.10 17.32
N PRO A 41 17.92 -3.91 17.89
CA PRO A 41 18.47 -3.50 19.18
C PRO A 41 18.20 -4.51 20.30
N LYS A 42 17.05 -5.20 20.27
CA LYS A 42 16.75 -6.28 21.22
C LYS A 42 17.71 -7.48 21.11
N HIS A 43 18.20 -7.79 19.91
CA HIS A 43 19.20 -8.84 19.73
C HIS A 43 20.55 -8.42 20.33
N PHE A 44 20.94 -7.14 20.19
CA PHE A 44 22.14 -6.62 20.86
C PHE A 44 22.02 -6.79 22.39
N GLN A 45 20.88 -6.43 22.98
CA GLN A 45 20.63 -6.62 24.42
C GLN A 45 20.74 -8.09 24.83
N ALA A 46 20.11 -9.00 24.08
CA ALA A 46 20.14 -10.43 24.36
C ALA A 46 21.56 -11.01 24.26
N GLU A 47 22.31 -10.66 23.21
CA GLU A 47 23.68 -11.12 22.97
C GLU A 47 24.63 -10.67 24.08
N LEU A 48 24.55 -9.39 24.50
CA LEU A 48 25.40 -8.86 25.57
C LEU A 48 25.06 -9.48 26.94
N LYS A 49 23.78 -9.68 27.22
CA LYS A 49 23.34 -10.37 28.43
C LYS A 49 23.82 -11.83 28.45
N LEU A 50 23.77 -12.52 27.31
CA LEU A 50 24.17 -13.93 27.22
C LEU A 50 25.70 -14.10 27.31
N ALA A 51 26.43 -13.41 26.43
CA ALA A 51 27.88 -13.61 26.23
C ALA A 51 28.75 -12.84 27.22
N HIS A 52 28.28 -11.69 27.69
CA HIS A 52 29.07 -10.80 28.56
C HIS A 52 28.46 -10.57 29.94
N LYS A 53 27.26 -11.10 30.22
CA LYS A 53 26.50 -10.85 31.46
C LYS A 53 26.26 -9.37 31.74
N VAL A 54 26.23 -8.54 30.69
CA VAL A 54 25.99 -7.09 30.78
C VAL A 54 24.58 -6.78 30.30
N GLU A 55 23.80 -6.10 31.14
CA GLU A 55 22.53 -5.52 30.72
C GLU A 55 22.75 -4.09 30.22
N ILE A 56 22.22 -3.78 29.04
CA ILE A 56 22.27 -2.43 28.46
C ILE A 56 20.86 -1.92 28.19
N SER A 57 20.70 -0.60 28.24
CA SER A 57 19.43 0.04 27.85
C SER A 57 19.15 -0.14 26.35
N TYR A 58 17.87 -0.08 25.99
CA TYR A 58 17.46 -0.13 24.58
C TYR A 58 18.11 0.98 23.75
N MET A 59 18.23 2.19 24.30
CA MET A 59 18.85 3.32 23.61
C MET A 59 20.33 3.10 23.35
N THR A 60 21.07 2.50 24.29
CA THR A 60 22.47 2.13 24.07
C THR A 60 22.61 1.11 22.94
N ALA A 61 21.75 0.09 22.92
CA ALA A 61 21.71 -0.91 21.86
C ALA A 61 21.36 -0.29 20.50
N TRP A 62 20.39 0.63 20.49
CA TRP A 62 19.95 1.33 19.29
C TRP A 62 21.06 2.21 18.71
N HIS A 63 21.74 3.02 19.53
CA HIS A 63 22.89 3.82 19.08
C HIS A 63 24.04 2.95 18.59
N ALA A 64 24.39 1.86 19.29
CA ALA A 64 25.45 0.96 18.86
C ALA A 64 25.13 0.29 17.51
N ARG A 65 23.86 -0.11 17.32
CA ARG A 65 23.38 -0.64 16.04
C ARG A 65 23.53 0.37 14.90
N HIS A 66 23.22 1.64 15.15
CA HIS A 66 23.43 2.70 14.14
C HIS A 66 24.89 2.84 13.72
N LEU A 67 25.83 2.76 14.66
CA LEU A 67 27.26 2.74 14.34
C LEU A 67 27.63 1.51 13.51
N CYS A 68 27.07 0.34 13.81
CA CYS A 68 27.28 -0.86 12.97
C CYS A 68 26.73 -0.66 11.55
N ILE A 69 25.54 -0.10 11.40
CA ILE A 69 24.94 0.21 10.10
C ILE A 69 25.83 1.18 9.33
N GLU A 70 26.26 2.29 9.94
CA GLU A 70 27.12 3.26 9.28
C GLU A 70 28.46 2.63 8.85
N ARG A 71 29.02 1.74 9.67
CA ARG A 71 30.27 1.05 9.36
C ARG A 71 30.16 0.04 8.22
N VAL A 72 29.00 -0.61 8.06
CA VAL A 72 28.77 -1.67 7.07
C VAL A 72 28.14 -1.14 5.79
N MET A 73 27.14 -0.27 5.91
CA MET A 73 26.38 0.29 4.78
C MET A 73 26.99 1.58 4.25
N GLY A 74 27.79 2.28 5.05
CA GLY A 74 28.44 3.53 4.65
C GLY A 74 27.89 4.75 5.39
N ASN A 75 28.51 5.89 5.14
CA ASN A 75 28.22 7.12 5.85
C ASN A 75 26.92 7.78 5.35
N PHE A 76 26.11 8.29 6.28
CA PHE A 76 24.83 8.93 5.96
C PHE A 76 25.00 10.28 5.24
N GLU A 77 25.98 11.09 5.61
CA GLU A 77 26.21 12.43 5.02
C GLU A 77 26.69 12.31 3.58
N GLU A 78 27.73 11.50 3.38
CA GLU A 78 28.29 11.22 2.05
C GLU A 78 27.24 10.61 1.13
N SER A 79 26.35 9.77 1.66
CA SER A 79 25.26 9.19 0.88
C SER A 79 24.28 10.23 0.33
N TYR A 80 24.03 11.36 1.00
CA TYR A 80 23.23 12.44 0.43
C TYR A 80 24.04 13.23 -0.60
N ARG A 81 25.34 13.44 -0.35
CA ARG A 81 26.24 14.12 -1.28
C ARG A 81 26.34 13.39 -2.64
N LEU A 82 26.32 12.06 -2.62
CA LEU A 82 26.36 11.20 -3.81
C LEU A 82 25.00 11.00 -4.49
N LEU A 83 23.90 11.43 -3.86
CA LEU A 83 22.55 11.13 -4.35
C LEU A 83 22.24 11.71 -5.75
N PRO A 84 22.63 12.95 -6.10
CA PRO A 84 22.46 13.46 -7.45
C PRO A 84 23.15 12.59 -8.51
N GLU A 85 24.40 12.21 -8.27
CA GLU A 85 25.16 11.37 -9.20
C GLU A 85 24.58 9.96 -9.27
N PHE A 86 24.09 9.42 -8.15
CA PHE A 86 23.35 8.17 -8.15
C PHE A 86 22.13 8.23 -9.08
N CYS A 87 21.30 9.27 -8.98
CA CYS A 87 20.15 9.46 -9.86
C CYS A 87 20.57 9.60 -11.33
N ASN A 88 21.62 10.36 -11.63
CA ASN A 88 22.16 10.50 -12.99
C ASN A 88 22.60 9.14 -13.58
N GLN A 89 23.30 8.32 -12.79
CA GLN A 89 23.73 6.99 -13.22
C GLN A 89 22.55 6.05 -13.45
N VAL A 90 21.53 6.14 -12.61
CA VAL A 90 20.29 5.35 -12.75
C VAL A 90 19.56 5.72 -14.04
N LEU A 91 19.40 7.01 -14.35
CA LEU A 91 18.83 7.50 -15.61
C LEU A 91 19.62 7.00 -16.82
N LYS A 92 20.96 7.10 -16.77
CA LYS A 92 21.84 6.68 -17.86
C LYS A 92 21.76 5.18 -18.16
N ARG A 93 21.60 4.35 -17.13
CA ARG A 93 21.59 2.88 -17.27
C ARG A 93 20.21 2.29 -17.53
N ASN A 94 19.14 2.99 -17.17
CA ASN A 94 17.77 2.50 -17.30
C ASN A 94 16.91 3.54 -18.04
N PRO A 95 16.93 3.56 -19.38
CA PRO A 95 16.12 4.48 -20.16
C PRO A 95 14.63 4.41 -19.78
N GLY A 96 14.03 5.59 -19.55
CA GLY A 96 12.62 5.73 -19.19
C GLY A 96 12.29 5.51 -17.71
N ILE A 97 13.29 5.28 -16.85
CA ILE A 97 13.09 5.39 -15.40
C ILE A 97 12.78 6.84 -15.01
N VAL A 98 11.92 7.03 -14.02
CA VAL A 98 11.78 8.31 -13.33
C VAL A 98 12.75 8.32 -12.17
N ALA A 99 13.76 9.20 -12.22
CA ALA A 99 14.63 9.47 -11.09
C ALA A 99 14.84 10.98 -10.96
N THR A 100 14.36 11.55 -9.87
CA THR A 100 14.52 12.98 -9.57
C THR A 100 15.19 13.15 -8.23
N CYS A 101 15.98 14.20 -8.07
CA CYS A 101 16.58 14.57 -6.80
C CYS A 101 16.64 16.10 -6.69
N LYS A 102 16.17 16.66 -5.59
CA LYS A 102 16.13 18.10 -5.33
C LYS A 102 16.84 18.44 -4.03
N PHE A 103 17.62 19.51 -4.07
CA PHE A 103 18.25 20.18 -2.95
C PHE A 103 17.81 21.65 -2.94
N ASP A 104 17.73 22.26 -1.76
CA ASP A 104 17.45 23.70 -1.63
C ASP A 104 18.70 24.55 -1.89
N ASP A 105 18.55 25.87 -1.88
CA ASP A 105 19.65 26.81 -2.14
C ASP A 105 20.79 26.71 -1.10
N ASP A 106 20.48 26.20 0.10
CA ASP A 106 21.46 25.91 1.17
C ASP A 106 22.16 24.55 0.97
N GLY A 107 21.86 23.82 -0.11
CA GLY A 107 22.40 22.49 -0.39
C GLY A 107 21.83 21.40 0.52
N ARG A 108 20.65 21.60 1.13
CA ARG A 108 19.98 20.58 1.95
C ARG A 108 19.03 19.75 1.11
N PHE A 109 18.98 18.47 1.41
CA PHE A 109 18.09 17.53 0.73
C PHE A 109 16.62 17.96 0.85
N VAL A 110 15.90 18.03 -0.26
CA VAL A 110 14.46 18.32 -0.28
C VAL A 110 13.68 17.03 -0.52
N ASN A 111 13.90 16.40 -1.68
CA ASN A 111 13.26 15.14 -2.03
C ASN A 111 14.02 14.35 -3.10
N CYS A 112 13.64 13.07 -3.24
CA CYS A 112 14.10 12.18 -4.29
C CYS A 112 12.96 11.23 -4.70
N CYS A 113 12.65 11.16 -5.99
CA CYS A 113 11.65 10.23 -6.54
C CYS A 113 12.35 9.12 -7.33
N ILE A 114 11.90 7.87 -7.18
CA ILE A 114 12.29 6.74 -8.02
C ILE A 114 11.05 5.97 -8.44
N ALA A 115 10.83 5.81 -9.75
CA ALA A 115 9.81 4.94 -10.31
C ALA A 115 10.35 4.18 -11.53
N TYR A 116 10.32 2.85 -11.47
CA TYR A 116 10.84 2.00 -12.54
C TYR A 116 9.92 2.00 -13.75
N LYS A 117 10.48 2.10 -14.95
CA LYS A 117 9.70 2.01 -16.20
C LYS A 117 8.84 0.75 -16.24
N CYS A 118 9.41 -0.41 -15.90
CA CYS A 118 8.66 -1.67 -15.87
C CYS A 118 7.50 -1.66 -14.85
N SER A 119 7.65 -0.97 -13.72
CA SER A 119 6.55 -0.77 -12.77
C SER A 119 5.46 0.14 -13.35
N ILE A 120 5.85 1.27 -13.94
CA ILE A 120 4.90 2.20 -14.57
C ILE A 120 4.13 1.50 -15.69
N ASP A 121 4.85 0.87 -16.63
CA ASP A 121 4.26 0.18 -17.77
C ASP A 121 3.40 -1.00 -17.30
N GLY A 122 3.84 -1.77 -16.31
CA GLY A 122 3.09 -2.89 -15.75
C GLY A 122 1.77 -2.43 -15.12
N PHE A 123 1.78 -1.31 -14.39
CA PHE A 123 0.56 -0.71 -13.86
C PHE A 123 -0.37 -0.22 -14.97
N VAL A 124 0.14 0.60 -15.90
CA VAL A 124 -0.66 1.20 -16.98
C VAL A 124 -1.31 0.16 -17.89
N ASN A 125 -0.61 -0.95 -18.17
CA ASN A 125 -1.06 -1.94 -19.15
C ASN A 125 -1.81 -3.13 -18.55
N GLY A 126 -1.62 -3.46 -17.27
CA GLY A 126 -2.24 -4.65 -16.66
C GLY A 126 -2.48 -4.58 -15.16
N GLY A 127 -2.15 -3.47 -14.50
CA GLY A 127 -2.52 -3.24 -13.11
C GLY A 127 -4.02 -2.98 -12.98
N ARG A 128 -4.58 -3.24 -11.79
CA ARG A 128 -5.89 -2.66 -11.46
C ARG A 128 -5.71 -1.14 -11.33
N PRO A 129 -6.66 -0.31 -11.79
CA PRO A 129 -6.65 1.16 -11.58
C PRO A 129 -6.96 1.53 -10.13
N PHE A 130 -6.31 0.86 -9.18
CA PHE A 130 -6.51 0.99 -7.75
C PHE A 130 -5.16 1.24 -7.09
N LEU A 131 -4.97 2.48 -6.66
CA LEU A 131 -3.71 2.99 -6.13
C LEU A 131 -3.84 3.25 -4.64
N GLY A 132 -2.92 2.67 -3.87
CA GLY A 132 -2.74 2.98 -2.47
C GLY A 132 -1.57 3.93 -2.29
N CYS A 133 -1.83 5.03 -1.61
CA CYS A 133 -0.82 6.02 -1.25
C CYS A 133 -0.63 5.99 0.26
N ASP A 134 0.60 5.83 0.70
CA ASP A 134 0.94 5.73 2.12
C ASP A 134 2.35 6.24 2.37
N CYS A 135 2.64 6.57 3.62
CA CYS A 135 3.91 7.12 4.04
C CYS A 135 4.47 6.35 5.23
N THR A 136 5.79 6.19 5.25
CA THR A 136 6.46 5.57 6.38
C THR A 136 7.72 6.30 6.77
N HIS A 137 7.96 6.38 8.08
CA HIS A 137 9.12 7.06 8.61
C HIS A 137 10.41 6.29 8.32
N LEU A 138 11.38 6.99 7.75
CA LEU A 138 12.77 6.55 7.69
C LEU A 138 13.34 6.56 9.11
N ARG A 139 14.20 5.57 9.40
CA ARG A 139 14.75 5.33 10.75
C ARG A 139 16.27 5.45 10.81
N GLY A 140 16.89 5.94 9.73
CA GLY A 140 18.31 6.30 9.67
C GLY A 140 18.63 7.55 10.48
N LYS A 141 19.90 7.99 10.45
CA LYS A 141 20.43 9.13 11.23
C LYS A 141 19.60 10.41 11.09
N TYR A 142 19.14 10.73 9.88
CA TYR A 142 18.42 11.98 9.58
C TYR A 142 16.90 11.87 9.63
N GLY A 143 16.35 10.67 9.90
CA GLY A 143 14.91 10.44 9.79
C GLY A 143 14.41 10.72 8.37
N GLY A 144 13.25 11.38 8.28
CA GLY A 144 12.53 11.64 7.04
C GLY A 144 11.41 10.64 6.77
N CYS A 145 10.84 10.73 5.58
CA CYS A 145 9.69 9.96 5.15
C CYS A 145 9.96 9.28 3.81
N CYS A 146 9.45 8.06 3.66
CA CYS A 146 9.32 7.35 2.39
C CYS A 146 7.84 7.26 2.08
N MET A 147 7.40 8.10 1.15
CA MET A 147 6.07 8.08 0.59
C MET A 147 6.06 7.08 -0.56
N ALA A 148 4.99 6.33 -0.73
CA ALA A 148 4.91 5.28 -1.74
C ALA A 148 3.56 5.30 -2.46
N ILE A 149 3.61 5.06 -3.76
CA ILE A 149 2.44 4.70 -4.56
C ILE A 149 2.56 3.21 -4.85
N THR A 150 1.54 2.48 -4.41
CA THR A 150 1.41 1.04 -4.59
C THR A 150 0.12 0.75 -5.33
N ALA A 151 0.07 -0.33 -6.07
CA ALA A 151 -1.10 -0.80 -6.80
C ALA A 151 -1.37 -2.26 -6.47
N LEU A 152 -2.39 -2.80 -7.11
CA LEU A 152 -2.65 -4.23 -7.17
C LEU A 152 -2.45 -4.71 -8.61
N ASP A 153 -1.73 -5.81 -8.78
CA ASP A 153 -1.75 -6.54 -10.06
C ASP A 153 -3.09 -7.26 -10.27
N GLY A 154 -3.31 -7.85 -11.44
CA GLY A 154 -4.55 -8.58 -11.75
C GLY A 154 -4.89 -9.69 -10.74
N ASN A 155 -3.86 -10.27 -10.09
CA ASN A 155 -3.99 -11.32 -9.08
C ASN A 155 -4.21 -10.78 -7.65
N ASN A 156 -4.43 -9.47 -7.49
CA ASN A 156 -4.48 -8.72 -6.23
C ASN A 156 -3.18 -8.80 -5.40
N GLY A 157 -2.04 -9.04 -6.05
CA GLY A 157 -0.72 -8.96 -5.42
C GLY A 157 -0.26 -7.50 -5.26
N LEU A 158 0.48 -7.21 -4.18
CA LEU A 158 1.09 -5.90 -3.96
C LEU A 158 2.02 -5.55 -5.12
N PHE A 159 1.72 -4.47 -5.84
CA PHE A 159 2.51 -4.01 -6.97
C PHE A 159 3.08 -2.59 -6.70
N PRO A 160 4.35 -2.44 -6.27
CA PRO A 160 4.95 -1.13 -6.03
C PRO A 160 5.15 -0.36 -7.34
N VAL A 161 4.70 0.90 -7.37
CA VAL A 161 4.80 1.76 -8.56
C VAL A 161 5.95 2.75 -8.42
N ALA A 162 5.97 3.51 -7.32
CA ALA A 162 6.95 4.56 -7.11
C ALA A 162 7.21 4.81 -5.62
N ILE A 163 8.41 5.30 -5.30
CA ILE A 163 8.75 5.84 -3.99
C ILE A 163 9.23 7.28 -4.08
N PHE A 164 8.97 8.04 -3.03
CA PHE A 164 9.39 9.42 -2.87
C PHE A 164 9.94 9.63 -1.47
N LEU A 165 11.24 9.92 -1.40
CA LEU A 165 11.94 10.22 -0.16
C LEU A 165 11.88 11.72 0.08
N CYS A 166 11.48 12.14 1.27
CA CYS A 166 11.38 13.55 1.63
C CYS A 166 11.66 13.76 3.12
N ARG A 167 11.77 15.01 3.55
CA ARG A 167 12.08 15.34 4.95
C ARG A 167 10.90 15.14 5.90
N VAL A 168 9.68 15.34 5.42
CA VAL A 168 8.47 15.31 6.24
C VAL A 168 7.27 15.00 5.36
N GLU A 169 6.32 14.27 5.91
CA GLU A 169 5.02 14.12 5.28
C GLU A 169 4.18 15.39 5.44
N ASN A 170 3.91 16.05 4.32
CA ASN A 170 3.06 17.22 4.27
C ASN A 170 2.38 17.34 2.90
N LYS A 171 1.46 18.30 2.80
CA LYS A 171 0.72 18.61 1.56
C LYS A 171 1.65 18.88 0.37
N ASP A 172 2.70 19.68 0.57
CA ASP A 172 3.57 20.12 -0.53
C ASP A 172 4.38 18.96 -1.11
N ASN A 173 4.85 18.04 -0.26
CA ASN A 173 5.54 16.83 -0.70
C ASN A 173 4.59 15.84 -1.38
N TRP A 174 3.33 15.74 -0.94
CA TRP A 174 2.32 14.95 -1.66
C TRP A 174 2.01 15.55 -3.04
N ILE A 175 1.87 16.87 -3.14
CA ILE A 175 1.71 17.56 -4.43
C ILE A 175 2.91 17.30 -5.33
N ALA A 176 4.12 17.52 -4.84
CA ALA A 176 5.35 17.34 -5.64
C ALA A 176 5.54 15.89 -6.10
N PHE A 177 5.20 14.91 -5.26
CA PHE A 177 5.28 13.50 -5.64
C PHE A 177 4.25 13.16 -6.73
N LEU A 178 2.99 13.56 -6.53
CA LEU A 178 1.93 13.29 -7.49
C LEU A 178 2.11 14.08 -8.79
N GLU A 179 2.69 15.27 -8.76
CA GLU A 179 3.05 16.05 -9.96
C GLU A 179 4.04 15.29 -10.84
N ILE A 180 5.04 14.65 -10.23
CA ILE A 180 6.01 13.80 -10.96
C ILE A 180 5.32 12.58 -11.58
N MET A 181 4.39 11.95 -10.86
CA MET A 181 3.81 10.67 -11.25
C MET A 181 2.56 10.79 -12.12
N ALA A 182 1.81 11.88 -12.03
CA ALA A 182 0.53 12.06 -12.72
C ALA A 182 0.62 11.86 -14.25
N PRO A 183 1.62 12.39 -14.98
CA PRO A 183 1.74 12.16 -16.43
C PRO A 183 1.82 10.68 -16.83
N TYR A 184 2.33 9.84 -15.93
CA TYR A 184 2.45 8.39 -16.14
C TYR A 184 1.19 7.65 -15.71
N LEU A 185 0.66 7.96 -14.53
CA LEU A 185 -0.51 7.29 -13.98
C LEU A 185 -1.77 7.55 -14.81
N LYS A 186 -1.92 8.76 -15.37
CA LYS A 186 -3.04 9.15 -16.24
C LYS A 186 -3.09 8.39 -17.57
N GLN A 187 -2.04 7.66 -17.94
CA GLN A 187 -2.04 6.81 -19.15
C GLN A 187 -2.84 5.51 -18.94
N HIS A 188 -3.23 5.20 -17.71
CA HIS A 188 -4.09 4.06 -17.44
C HIS A 188 -5.43 4.21 -18.18
N LYS A 189 -5.89 3.14 -18.84
CA LYS A 189 -7.08 3.17 -19.73
C LYS A 189 -8.41 3.36 -19.00
N MET A 190 -8.43 3.07 -17.71
CA MET A 190 -9.59 3.19 -16.83
C MET A 190 -9.41 4.33 -15.83
N ALA A 191 -10.53 4.90 -15.35
CA ALA A 191 -10.53 5.89 -14.28
C ALA A 191 -9.82 5.35 -13.03
N LEU A 192 -8.99 6.21 -12.43
CA LEU A 192 -8.15 5.82 -11.29
C LEU A 192 -8.94 5.92 -9.99
N THR A 193 -8.75 4.95 -9.10
CA THR A 193 -9.25 5.01 -7.72
C THR A 193 -8.07 5.05 -6.75
N PHE A 194 -8.06 6.02 -5.85
CA PHE A 194 -7.05 6.17 -4.81
C PHE A 194 -7.61 5.72 -3.47
N ILE A 195 -6.87 4.92 -2.69
CA ILE A 195 -7.20 4.59 -1.31
C ILE A 195 -6.13 5.13 -0.36
N SER A 196 -6.58 5.77 0.72
CA SER A 196 -5.70 6.33 1.75
C SER A 196 -6.32 6.31 3.14
N ASP A 197 -5.52 6.57 4.16
CA ASP A 197 -5.93 6.63 5.56
C ASP A 197 -6.44 8.01 6.03
N ARG A 198 -6.65 8.94 5.08
CA ARG A 198 -7.05 10.34 5.30
C ARG A 198 -5.98 11.20 5.98
N GLU A 199 -4.70 10.84 5.87
CA GLU A 199 -3.61 11.70 6.34
C GLU A 199 -3.56 13.06 5.61
N LYS A 200 -3.04 14.06 6.34
CA LYS A 200 -3.13 15.48 5.97
C LYS A 200 -2.28 15.77 4.72
N GLY A 201 -2.94 16.05 3.61
CA GLY A 201 -2.34 16.63 2.41
C GLY A 201 -2.49 15.79 1.14
N LEU A 202 -2.66 14.47 1.26
CA LEU A 202 -2.76 13.57 0.11
C LEU A 202 -3.99 13.85 -0.74
N LYS A 203 -5.19 13.99 -0.14
CA LYS A 203 -6.41 14.32 -0.90
C LYS A 203 -6.23 15.59 -1.73
N ALA A 204 -5.69 16.64 -1.12
CA ALA A 204 -5.40 17.89 -1.84
C ALA A 204 -4.35 17.70 -2.94
N GLY A 205 -3.35 16.85 -2.73
CA GLY A 205 -2.38 16.49 -3.75
C GLY A 205 -3.01 15.78 -4.95
N ILE A 206 -3.94 14.87 -4.71
CA ILE A 206 -4.69 14.19 -5.78
C ILE A 206 -5.61 15.17 -6.49
N ASP A 207 -6.40 15.95 -5.74
CA ASP A 207 -7.34 16.93 -6.28
C ASP A 207 -6.63 17.94 -7.21
N VAL A 208 -5.40 18.34 -6.88
CA VAL A 208 -4.59 19.25 -7.73
C VAL A 208 -4.05 18.54 -8.98
N ASN A 209 -3.52 17.34 -8.85
CA ASN A 209 -2.77 16.69 -9.94
C ASN A 209 -3.64 15.87 -10.88
N PHE A 210 -4.87 15.53 -10.50
CA PHE A 210 -5.80 14.70 -11.27
C PHE A 210 -7.13 15.40 -11.55
N CYS A 211 -7.23 16.73 -11.40
CA CYS A 211 -8.44 17.51 -11.66
C CYS A 211 -8.96 17.44 -13.10
N ASP A 212 -8.07 17.14 -14.04
CA ASP A 212 -8.29 17.05 -15.49
C ASP A 212 -8.74 15.64 -15.93
N VAL A 213 -8.81 14.67 -15.02
CA VAL A 213 -9.24 13.30 -15.32
C VAL A 213 -10.27 12.81 -14.32
N ASN A 214 -11.13 11.90 -14.77
CA ASN A 214 -12.06 11.23 -13.87
C ASN A 214 -11.28 10.31 -12.90
N HIS A 215 -11.45 10.54 -11.60
CA HIS A 215 -10.81 9.75 -10.56
C HIS A 215 -11.70 9.68 -9.31
N TYR A 216 -11.48 8.65 -8.50
CA TYR A 216 -12.26 8.37 -7.31
C TYR A 216 -11.37 8.22 -6.09
N HIS A 217 -11.94 8.44 -4.92
CA HIS A 217 -11.24 8.34 -3.65
C HIS A 217 -11.94 7.33 -2.74
N ARG A 218 -11.14 6.58 -1.99
CA ARG A 218 -11.60 5.69 -0.94
C ARG A 218 -10.84 5.95 0.35
N TYR A 219 -11.56 5.88 1.45
CA TYR A 219 -11.01 5.93 2.79
C TYR A 219 -10.75 4.50 3.25
N CYS A 220 -9.55 4.24 3.76
CA CYS A 220 -9.22 2.97 4.36
C CYS A 220 -10.08 2.78 5.61
N PHE A 221 -11.06 1.88 5.51
CA PHE A 221 -12.05 1.66 6.56
C PHE A 221 -11.39 1.22 7.88
N ARG A 222 -10.26 0.53 7.82
CA ARG A 222 -9.50 0.16 9.01
C ARG A 222 -9.05 1.38 9.82
N HIS A 223 -8.59 2.44 9.15
CA HIS A 223 -8.18 3.68 9.80
C HIS A 223 -9.38 4.50 10.26
N MET A 224 -10.47 4.50 9.49
CA MET A 224 -11.73 5.11 9.90
C MET A 224 -12.28 4.45 11.18
N TRP A 225 -12.32 3.12 11.23
CA TRP A 225 -12.67 2.34 12.41
C TRP A 225 -11.74 2.64 13.59
N LYS A 226 -10.41 2.70 13.38
CA LYS A 226 -9.45 3.06 14.44
C LYS A 226 -9.76 4.43 15.06
N ASN A 227 -10.26 5.38 14.28
CA ASN A 227 -10.69 6.68 14.79
C ASN A 227 -12.04 6.60 15.52
N MET A 228 -13.04 5.95 14.93
CA MET A 228 -14.35 5.72 15.53
C MET A 228 -14.26 4.97 16.88
N LYS A 229 -13.39 3.97 16.97
CA LYS A 229 -13.16 3.13 18.16
C LYS A 229 -12.74 3.94 19.39
N LYS A 230 -12.20 5.15 19.22
CA LYS A 230 -11.83 6.04 20.33
C LYS A 230 -13.06 6.53 21.12
N SER A 231 -14.18 6.79 20.44
CA SER A 231 -15.45 7.26 21.05
C SER A 231 -16.55 6.18 21.07
N HIS A 232 -16.43 5.15 20.25
CA HIS A 232 -17.38 4.04 20.14
C HIS A 232 -16.65 2.68 20.18
N PRO A 233 -15.97 2.34 21.29
CA PRO A 233 -15.28 1.06 21.42
C PRO A 233 -16.28 -0.11 21.55
N GLY A 234 -15.82 -1.31 21.25
CA GLY A 234 -16.55 -2.56 21.50
C GLY A 234 -16.54 -3.50 20.31
N VAL A 235 -16.44 -4.81 20.57
CA VAL A 235 -16.37 -5.85 19.52
C VAL A 235 -17.67 -5.92 18.72
N HIS A 236 -18.82 -5.73 19.37
CA HIS A 236 -20.10 -5.71 18.68
C HIS A 236 -20.21 -4.54 17.70
N MET A 237 -19.83 -3.34 18.13
CA MET A 237 -19.78 -2.14 17.28
C MET A 237 -18.80 -2.34 16.12
N GLU A 238 -17.62 -2.92 16.39
CA GLU A 238 -16.64 -3.29 15.36
C GLU A 238 -17.28 -4.15 14.28
N SER A 239 -17.93 -5.25 14.70
CA SER A 239 -18.59 -6.18 13.78
C SER A 239 -19.64 -5.48 12.90
N LEU A 240 -20.54 -4.70 13.51
CA LEU A 240 -21.59 -3.99 12.78
C LEU A 240 -21.00 -2.99 11.77
N SER A 241 -20.07 -2.15 12.20
CA SER A 241 -19.46 -1.14 11.32
C SER A 241 -18.67 -1.79 10.17
N TRP A 242 -17.94 -2.87 10.41
CA TRP A 242 -17.26 -3.61 9.34
C TRP A 242 -18.23 -4.27 8.37
N ASN A 243 -19.36 -4.77 8.85
CA ASN A 243 -20.36 -5.39 7.98
C ASN A 243 -21.08 -4.34 7.13
N ALA A 244 -21.40 -3.17 7.68
CA ALA A 244 -21.90 -2.02 6.92
C ALA A 244 -20.90 -1.67 5.80
N ALA A 245 -19.63 -1.46 6.12
CA ALA A 245 -18.62 -1.09 5.13
C ALA A 245 -18.39 -2.14 4.02
N LYS A 246 -18.59 -3.43 4.33
CA LYS A 246 -18.40 -4.55 3.39
C LYS A 246 -19.65 -4.90 2.59
N ALA A 247 -20.82 -4.39 2.97
CA ALA A 247 -22.08 -4.67 2.30
C ALA A 247 -21.99 -4.34 0.81
N TYR A 248 -22.54 -5.21 -0.03
CA TYR A 248 -22.56 -4.99 -1.47
C TYR A 248 -23.80 -4.19 -1.90
N THR A 249 -24.93 -4.34 -1.21
CA THR A 249 -26.16 -3.62 -1.52
C THR A 249 -26.38 -2.48 -0.52
N SER A 250 -27.07 -1.44 -0.98
CA SER A 250 -27.50 -0.33 -0.10
C SER A 250 -28.50 -0.81 0.97
N GLU A 251 -29.32 -1.81 0.65
CA GLU A 251 -30.25 -2.44 1.60
C GLU A 251 -29.52 -3.09 2.77
N ASP A 252 -28.52 -3.95 2.48
CA ASP A 252 -27.74 -4.60 3.54
C ASP A 252 -26.96 -3.56 4.35
N PHE A 253 -26.40 -2.56 3.68
CA PHE A 253 -25.70 -1.44 4.32
C PHE A 253 -26.60 -0.73 5.34
N GLU A 254 -27.81 -0.32 4.91
CA GLU A 254 -28.75 0.41 5.75
C GLU A 254 -29.21 -0.44 6.93
N GLY A 255 -29.47 -1.74 6.71
CA GLY A 255 -29.79 -2.67 7.78
C GLY A 255 -28.68 -2.77 8.84
N TYR A 256 -27.40 -2.66 8.47
CA TYR A 256 -26.32 -2.55 9.46
C TYR A 256 -26.26 -1.17 10.12
N MET A 257 -26.54 -0.09 9.39
CA MET A 257 -26.60 1.27 9.95
C MET A 257 -27.73 1.44 10.97
N ASP A 258 -28.89 0.81 10.73
CA ASP A 258 -30.01 0.76 11.67
C ASP A 258 -29.58 0.08 12.97
N ARG A 259 -28.96 -1.11 12.87
CA ARG A 259 -28.45 -1.85 14.04
C ARG A 259 -27.37 -1.08 14.80
N ILE A 260 -26.52 -0.30 14.10
CA ILE A 260 -25.56 0.60 14.75
C ILE A 260 -26.31 1.70 15.52
N GLY A 261 -27.36 2.27 14.92
CA GLY A 261 -28.20 3.30 15.54
C GLY A 261 -28.95 2.80 16.76
N GLU A 262 -29.53 1.61 16.70
CA GLU A 262 -30.19 0.92 17.82
C GLU A 262 -29.21 0.66 18.97
N ALA A 263 -28.00 0.19 18.66
CA ALA A 263 -26.98 -0.07 19.67
C ALA A 263 -26.43 1.22 20.29
N LYS A 264 -26.20 2.26 19.47
CA LYS A 264 -25.72 3.57 19.91
C LYS A 264 -26.02 4.65 18.86
N PRO A 265 -27.04 5.51 19.05
CA PRO A 265 -27.41 6.53 18.06
C PRO A 265 -26.26 7.46 17.66
N ALA A 266 -25.44 7.87 18.63
CA ALA A 266 -24.26 8.70 18.38
C ALA A 266 -23.20 8.05 17.47
N ALA A 267 -23.14 6.71 17.41
CA ALA A 267 -22.25 5.99 16.51
C ALA A 267 -22.75 6.04 15.05
N ARG A 268 -24.07 5.95 14.84
CA ARG A 268 -24.68 6.13 13.52
C ARG A 268 -24.43 7.55 12.99
N THR A 269 -24.74 8.56 13.82
CA THR A 269 -24.48 9.98 13.47
C THR A 269 -22.99 10.24 13.20
N TYR A 270 -22.07 9.51 13.84
CA TYR A 270 -20.64 9.62 13.53
C TYR A 270 -20.35 9.17 12.09
N LEU A 271 -20.89 8.03 11.66
CA LEU A 271 -20.68 7.47 10.32
C LEU A 271 -21.40 8.27 9.23
N GLU A 272 -22.60 8.82 9.52
CA GLU A 272 -23.36 9.66 8.59
C GLU A 272 -22.68 11.00 8.26
N LYS A 273 -21.73 11.45 9.11
CA LYS A 273 -20.91 12.63 8.81
C LYS A 273 -19.81 12.36 7.78
N GLU A 274 -19.48 11.09 7.56
CA GLU A 274 -18.49 10.68 6.58
C GLU A 274 -19.17 10.46 5.23
N GLU A 275 -18.52 10.89 4.15
CA GLU A 275 -19.01 10.74 2.78
C GLU A 275 -19.07 9.24 2.41
N ILE A 276 -20.28 8.70 2.32
CA ILE A 276 -20.56 7.27 2.23
C ILE A 276 -19.88 6.58 1.04
N GLU A 277 -19.77 7.29 -0.08
CA GLU A 277 -19.19 6.81 -1.34
C GLU A 277 -17.70 6.49 -1.21
N HIS A 278 -17.05 7.04 -0.18
CA HIS A 278 -15.61 6.86 0.04
C HIS A 278 -15.29 5.66 0.92
N TRP A 279 -16.22 5.13 1.72
CA TRP A 279 -15.89 4.08 2.70
C TRP A 279 -16.82 2.86 2.67
N ALA A 280 -18.03 2.99 2.14
CA ALA A 280 -18.99 1.89 2.05
C ALA A 280 -18.96 1.26 0.66
N ARG A 281 -18.69 -0.05 0.60
CA ARG A 281 -18.54 -0.78 -0.67
C ARG A 281 -19.76 -0.70 -1.57
N SER A 282 -20.95 -0.69 -0.99
CA SER A 282 -22.22 -0.57 -1.73
C SER A 282 -22.35 0.72 -2.54
N TYR A 283 -21.57 1.75 -2.21
CA TYR A 283 -21.60 3.08 -2.85
C TYR A 283 -20.32 3.39 -3.64
N PHE A 284 -19.40 2.43 -3.78
CA PHE A 284 -18.19 2.63 -4.57
C PHE A 284 -18.52 2.74 -6.06
N ASP A 285 -17.76 3.61 -6.74
CA ASP A 285 -17.62 3.52 -8.19
C ASP A 285 -17.10 2.13 -8.62
N TYR A 286 -17.56 1.70 -9.79
CA TYR A 286 -17.29 0.40 -10.41
C TYR A 286 -16.09 0.40 -11.35
N SER A 287 -15.50 1.56 -11.68
CA SER A 287 -14.39 1.65 -12.63
C SER A 287 -13.17 0.85 -12.16
N SER A 288 -12.90 0.80 -10.86
CA SER A 288 -11.71 0.11 -10.36
C SER A 288 -11.78 -1.40 -10.37
N LYS A 289 -12.99 -1.96 -10.48
CA LYS A 289 -13.26 -3.40 -10.35
C LYS A 289 -12.55 -4.00 -9.13
N CYS A 290 -12.45 -3.24 -8.04
CA CYS A 290 -11.75 -3.63 -6.83
C CYS A 290 -12.69 -3.51 -5.62
N GLU A 291 -12.83 -4.59 -4.85
CA GLU A 291 -13.68 -4.67 -3.67
C GLU A 291 -12.99 -4.22 -2.36
N HIS A 292 -11.71 -3.85 -2.45
CA HIS A 292 -10.92 -3.50 -1.28
C HIS A 292 -11.47 -2.23 -0.61
N ILE A 293 -11.71 -2.34 0.70
CA ILE A 293 -12.07 -1.25 1.61
C ILE A 293 -10.90 -0.89 2.55
N THR A 294 -9.73 -1.54 2.39
CA THR A 294 -8.54 -1.29 3.20
C THR A 294 -7.30 -1.12 2.33
N SER A 295 -6.36 -0.33 2.83
CA SER A 295 -5.02 -0.13 2.24
C SER A 295 -4.00 -1.16 2.75
N ASN A 296 -4.43 -2.41 3.02
CA ASN A 296 -3.53 -3.45 3.58
C ASN A 296 -2.28 -3.70 2.73
N PHE A 297 -2.37 -3.50 1.41
CA PHE A 297 -1.24 -3.65 0.50
C PHE A 297 -0.20 -2.52 0.68
N CYS A 298 -0.61 -1.30 1.04
CA CYS A 298 0.32 -0.24 1.46
C CYS A 298 1.10 -0.65 2.71
N GLU A 299 0.42 -1.26 3.68
CA GLU A 299 1.07 -1.73 4.91
C GLU A 299 2.00 -2.93 4.66
N ALA A 300 1.62 -3.79 3.72
CA ALA A 300 2.48 -4.86 3.23
C ALA A 300 3.75 -4.27 2.60
N PHE A 301 3.63 -3.19 1.81
CA PHE A 301 4.79 -2.46 1.27
C PHE A 301 5.67 -1.87 2.38
N ASN A 302 5.07 -1.20 3.36
CA ASN A 302 5.81 -0.65 4.50
C ASN A 302 6.56 -1.72 5.29
N SER A 303 5.97 -2.91 5.39
CA SER A 303 6.60 -4.09 5.99
C SER A 303 7.71 -4.66 5.11
N TRP A 304 7.53 -4.64 3.79
CA TRP A 304 8.51 -5.10 2.81
C TRP A 304 9.79 -4.26 2.86
N ILE A 305 9.68 -2.93 2.97
CA ILE A 305 10.83 -2.02 3.05
C ILE A 305 11.34 -1.77 4.48
N LEU A 306 10.80 -2.47 5.48
CA LEU A 306 11.01 -2.16 6.90
C LEU A 306 12.49 -2.00 7.29
N GLU A 307 13.34 -2.87 6.74
CA GLU A 307 14.76 -2.97 7.06
C GLU A 307 15.60 -1.89 6.36
N ILE A 308 15.30 -1.60 5.10
CA ILE A 308 16.10 -0.66 4.30
C ILE A 308 15.90 0.80 4.75
N ARG A 309 14.83 1.09 5.51
CA ARG A 309 14.55 2.41 6.12
C ARG A 309 15.62 2.88 7.11
N TYR A 310 16.49 1.99 7.58
CA TYR A 310 17.60 2.35 8.46
C TYR A 310 18.88 2.73 7.71
N TYR A 311 18.95 2.48 6.40
CA TYR A 311 20.18 2.62 5.64
C TYR A 311 20.41 4.07 5.18
N PRO A 312 21.68 4.45 4.89
CA PRO A 312 21.98 5.66 4.12
C PRO A 312 21.21 5.69 2.80
N VAL A 313 20.80 6.88 2.34
CA VAL A 313 19.83 7.03 1.23
C VAL A 313 20.21 6.30 -0.06
N CYS A 314 21.47 6.35 -0.49
CA CYS A 314 21.94 5.64 -1.68
C CYS A 314 21.90 4.12 -1.47
N LYS A 315 22.21 3.64 -0.26
CA LYS A 315 22.07 2.21 0.06
C LYS A 315 20.63 1.77 0.14
N LEU A 316 19.76 2.60 0.71
CA LEU A 316 18.31 2.37 0.70
C LEU A 316 17.84 2.18 -0.75
N LEU A 317 18.18 3.10 -1.65
CA LEU A 317 17.79 3.02 -3.06
C LEU A 317 18.41 1.83 -3.79
N GLN A 318 19.68 1.48 -3.52
CA GLN A 318 20.32 0.27 -4.06
C GLN A 318 19.62 -1.01 -3.60
N HIS A 319 19.26 -1.12 -2.32
CA HIS A 319 18.53 -2.28 -1.83
C HIS A 319 17.10 -2.31 -2.38
N TYR A 320 16.41 -1.17 -2.42
CA TYR A 320 15.10 -1.05 -3.06
C TYR A 320 15.15 -1.50 -4.52
N HIS A 321 16.21 -1.14 -5.26
CA HIS A 321 16.44 -1.62 -6.62
C HIS A 321 16.52 -3.16 -6.69
N HIS A 322 17.32 -3.80 -5.84
CA HIS A 322 17.40 -5.28 -5.80
C HIS A 322 16.06 -5.92 -5.45
N MET A 323 15.32 -5.33 -4.52
CA MET A 323 13.99 -5.79 -4.14
C MET A 323 13.00 -5.72 -5.31
N MET A 324 13.00 -4.61 -6.05
CA MET A 324 12.19 -4.45 -7.26
C MET A 324 12.61 -5.42 -8.36
N MET A 325 13.91 -5.62 -8.58
CA MET A 325 14.42 -6.60 -9.55
C MET A 325 13.95 -8.01 -9.22
N ARG A 326 14.08 -8.45 -7.97
CA ARG A 326 13.61 -9.77 -7.55
C ARG A 326 12.10 -9.92 -7.74
N LEU A 327 11.34 -8.91 -7.35
CA LEU A 327 9.89 -8.91 -7.50
C LEU A 327 9.46 -9.04 -8.97
N MET A 328 10.11 -8.31 -9.88
CA MET A 328 9.80 -8.38 -11.31
C MET A 328 10.24 -9.70 -11.93
N PHE A 329 11.38 -10.26 -11.50
CA PHE A 329 11.81 -11.60 -11.90
C PHE A 329 10.79 -12.66 -11.48
N ASP A 330 10.37 -12.67 -10.21
CA ASP A 330 9.39 -13.64 -9.70
C ASP A 330 8.05 -13.56 -10.43
N ARG A 331 7.61 -12.33 -10.76
CA ARG A 331 6.40 -12.12 -11.56
C ARG A 331 6.53 -12.63 -12.98
N LYS A 332 7.69 -12.43 -13.61
CA LYS A 332 7.95 -12.96 -14.95
C LYS A 332 7.93 -14.48 -14.93
N GLU A 333 8.61 -15.12 -13.98
CA GLU A 333 8.60 -16.58 -13.84
C GLU A 333 7.19 -17.13 -13.64
N GLN A 334 6.34 -16.44 -12.86
CA GLN A 334 4.94 -16.81 -12.70
C GLN A 334 4.13 -16.63 -13.99
N ALA A 335 4.35 -15.53 -14.72
CA ALA A 335 3.66 -15.25 -15.97
C ALA A 335 4.06 -16.23 -17.08
N ASP A 336 5.33 -16.62 -17.17
CA ASP A 336 5.84 -17.59 -18.16
C ASP A 336 5.25 -19.01 -17.96
N GLN A 337 4.67 -19.28 -16.78
CA GLN A 337 3.94 -20.53 -16.47
C GLN A 337 2.45 -20.46 -16.82
N MET A 338 1.93 -19.29 -17.17
CA MET A 338 0.52 -19.10 -17.55
C MET A 338 0.34 -19.35 -19.06
N GLN A 339 -0.82 -19.87 -19.46
CA GLN A 339 -1.20 -19.96 -20.87
C GLN A 339 -1.84 -18.63 -21.30
N ASP A 340 -1.75 -18.27 -22.59
CA ASP A 340 -2.19 -16.96 -23.11
C ASP A 340 -3.68 -16.61 -22.81
N GLU A 341 -4.54 -17.61 -22.64
CA GLU A 341 -5.97 -17.45 -22.28
C GLU A 341 -6.27 -17.70 -20.79
N SER A 342 -5.25 -17.83 -19.95
CA SER A 342 -5.45 -18.14 -18.54
C SER A 342 -5.88 -16.94 -17.73
N ILE A 343 -6.96 -17.11 -16.96
CA ILE A 343 -7.32 -16.18 -15.89
C ILE A 343 -6.27 -16.30 -14.77
N VAL A 344 -5.92 -15.17 -14.14
CA VAL A 344 -5.01 -15.16 -12.98
C VAL A 344 -5.52 -16.07 -11.85
N PRO A 345 -4.64 -16.79 -11.13
CA PRO A 345 -5.04 -17.86 -10.20
C PRO A 345 -6.08 -17.45 -9.15
N ARG A 346 -6.00 -16.22 -8.62
CA ARG A 346 -6.97 -15.72 -7.63
C ARG A 346 -8.36 -15.56 -8.22
N ALA A 347 -8.47 -14.98 -9.41
CA ALA A 347 -9.76 -14.74 -10.05
C ALA A 347 -10.39 -16.09 -10.47
N GLU A 348 -9.61 -17.01 -11.01
CA GLU A 348 -10.05 -18.38 -11.32
C GLU A 348 -10.59 -19.10 -10.07
N ARG A 349 -9.88 -18.99 -8.93
CA ARG A 349 -10.34 -19.57 -7.66
C ARG A 349 -11.68 -18.99 -7.22
N ILE A 350 -11.82 -17.66 -7.24
CA ILE A 350 -13.08 -16.98 -6.85
C ILE A 350 -14.21 -17.36 -7.80
N TYR A 351 -13.94 -17.41 -9.11
CA TYR A 351 -14.92 -17.84 -10.10
C TYR A 351 -15.42 -19.26 -9.81
N ARG A 352 -14.53 -20.23 -9.54
CA ARG A 352 -14.92 -21.59 -9.16
C ARG A 352 -15.76 -21.62 -7.88
N GLU A 353 -15.36 -20.87 -6.85
CA GLU A 353 -16.15 -20.75 -5.60
C GLU A 353 -17.56 -20.18 -5.86
N ASN A 354 -17.69 -19.19 -6.75
CA ASN A 354 -18.98 -18.63 -7.13
C ASN A 354 -19.80 -19.59 -8.00
N LYS A 355 -19.13 -20.39 -8.84
CA LYS A 355 -19.75 -21.41 -9.69
C LYS A 355 -20.41 -22.49 -8.86
N GLU A 356 -19.75 -22.98 -7.80
CA GLU A 356 -20.35 -23.93 -6.86
C GLU A 356 -21.60 -23.36 -6.19
N LYS A 357 -21.56 -22.07 -5.82
CA LYS A 357 -22.71 -21.38 -5.22
C LYS A 357 -23.86 -21.16 -6.20
N ALA A 358 -23.57 -21.05 -7.50
CA ALA A 358 -24.58 -20.81 -8.53
C ALA A 358 -25.67 -21.91 -8.56
N HIS A 359 -25.31 -23.14 -8.17
CA HIS A 359 -26.23 -24.28 -8.11
C HIS A 359 -27.39 -24.12 -7.12
N PHE A 360 -27.27 -23.22 -6.13
CA PHE A 360 -28.34 -22.95 -5.17
C PHE A 360 -29.42 -22.00 -5.69
N TYR A 361 -29.27 -21.50 -6.93
CA TYR A 361 -30.18 -20.53 -7.50
C TYR A 361 -30.94 -21.11 -8.70
N THR A 362 -32.18 -20.65 -8.87
CA THR A 362 -32.99 -20.89 -10.08
C THR A 362 -33.01 -19.64 -10.93
N ARG A 363 -33.37 -19.77 -12.22
CA ARG A 363 -33.38 -18.63 -13.15
C ARG A 363 -34.61 -18.66 -14.05
N VAL A 364 -35.07 -17.48 -14.43
CA VAL A 364 -36.12 -17.26 -15.41
C VAL A 364 -35.65 -16.17 -16.38
N PRO A 365 -35.62 -16.42 -17.69
CA PRO A 365 -35.23 -15.40 -18.67
C PRO A 365 -36.32 -14.34 -18.79
N SER A 366 -35.92 -13.07 -18.80
CA SER A 366 -36.74 -11.95 -19.29
C SER A 366 -36.53 -11.79 -20.79
N ASN A 367 -35.26 -11.79 -21.23
CA ASN A 367 -34.85 -11.79 -22.63
C ASN A 367 -33.49 -12.52 -22.79
N LYS A 368 -32.76 -12.26 -23.88
CA LYS A 368 -31.47 -12.92 -24.16
C LYS A 368 -30.38 -12.56 -23.14
N ASP A 369 -30.41 -11.33 -22.62
CA ASP A 369 -29.36 -10.77 -21.79
C ASP A 369 -29.81 -10.54 -20.34
N GLU A 370 -31.12 -10.44 -20.08
CA GLU A 370 -31.69 -10.18 -18.76
C GLU A 370 -32.40 -11.40 -18.15
N TRP A 371 -32.10 -11.65 -16.88
CA TRP A 371 -32.55 -12.82 -16.14
C TRP A 371 -32.99 -12.44 -14.73
N SER A 372 -34.10 -13.02 -14.28
CA SER A 372 -34.45 -13.05 -12.85
C SER A 372 -33.87 -14.32 -12.25
N VAL A 373 -32.96 -14.17 -11.29
CA VAL A 373 -32.33 -15.28 -10.56
C VAL A 373 -32.85 -15.30 -9.14
N MET A 374 -33.27 -16.46 -8.64
CA MET A 374 -33.96 -16.59 -7.35
C MET A 374 -33.30 -17.63 -6.47
N ASP A 375 -33.21 -17.37 -5.17
CA ASP A 375 -32.84 -18.37 -4.17
C ASP A 375 -34.05 -19.23 -3.75
N ALA A 376 -33.80 -20.24 -2.90
CA ALA A 376 -34.83 -21.12 -2.38
C ALA A 376 -35.86 -20.43 -1.46
N HIS A 377 -35.55 -19.21 -0.99
CA HIS A 377 -36.41 -18.41 -0.11
C HIS A 377 -37.26 -17.39 -0.89
N GLY A 378 -37.09 -17.32 -2.21
CA GLY A 378 -37.83 -16.42 -3.09
C GLY A 378 -37.21 -15.03 -3.20
N LYS A 379 -36.03 -14.76 -2.64
CA LYS A 379 -35.30 -13.52 -2.93
C LYS A 379 -34.83 -13.57 -4.38
N ASN A 380 -35.06 -12.48 -5.11
CA ASN A 380 -34.74 -12.35 -6.52
C ASN A 380 -33.64 -11.31 -6.77
N TRP A 381 -32.86 -11.55 -7.81
CA TRP A 381 -31.86 -10.62 -8.34
C TRP A 381 -32.00 -10.56 -9.85
N ASN A 382 -32.12 -9.35 -10.37
CA ASN A 382 -31.99 -9.12 -11.80
C ASN A 382 -30.52 -9.18 -12.18
N VAL A 383 -30.24 -9.88 -13.29
CA VAL A 383 -28.90 -10.04 -13.87
C VAL A 383 -28.98 -9.61 -15.33
N HIS A 384 -28.07 -8.73 -15.74
CA HIS A 384 -27.88 -8.39 -17.15
C HIS A 384 -26.49 -8.85 -17.60
N LEU A 385 -26.45 -9.91 -18.42
CA LEU A 385 -25.22 -10.56 -18.86
C LEU A 385 -24.37 -9.64 -19.74
N GLN A 386 -24.94 -8.99 -20.75
CA GLN A 386 -24.17 -8.10 -21.63
C GLN A 386 -23.60 -6.86 -20.92
N GLN A 387 -24.33 -6.32 -19.94
CA GLN A 387 -23.89 -5.13 -19.19
C GLN A 387 -22.99 -5.48 -17.99
N HIS A 388 -22.80 -6.77 -17.70
CA HIS A 388 -22.07 -7.24 -16.52
C HIS A 388 -22.63 -6.70 -15.20
N THR A 389 -23.96 -6.64 -15.06
CA THR A 389 -24.64 -6.12 -13.86
C THR A 389 -25.49 -7.18 -13.18
N CYS A 390 -25.58 -7.06 -11.86
CA CYS A 390 -26.48 -7.84 -11.02
C CYS A 390 -26.92 -7.00 -9.82
N ASP A 391 -28.17 -7.14 -9.36
CA ASP A 391 -28.69 -6.42 -8.19
C ASP A 391 -27.87 -6.67 -6.91
N CYS A 392 -27.12 -7.78 -6.84
CA CYS A 392 -26.20 -8.04 -5.73
C CYS A 392 -24.95 -7.17 -5.71
N ASN A 393 -24.71 -6.35 -6.76
CA ASN A 393 -23.58 -5.43 -6.94
C ASN A 393 -22.16 -6.05 -6.96
N TYR A 394 -22.03 -7.33 -6.65
CA TYR A 394 -20.76 -8.04 -6.56
C TYR A 394 -19.97 -7.99 -7.87
N TRP A 395 -20.63 -8.23 -9.01
CA TRP A 395 -19.98 -8.27 -10.32
C TRP A 395 -19.45 -6.89 -10.72
N GLN A 396 -20.28 -5.86 -10.52
CA GLN A 396 -19.93 -4.48 -10.83
C GLN A 396 -18.72 -4.01 -10.03
N VAL A 397 -18.67 -4.34 -8.73
CA VAL A 397 -17.60 -3.92 -7.81
C VAL A 397 -16.31 -4.72 -7.99
N THR A 398 -16.37 -6.04 -8.16
CA THR A 398 -15.17 -6.92 -8.19
C THR A 398 -14.63 -7.15 -9.61
N GLY A 399 -15.46 -6.94 -10.64
CA GLY A 399 -15.20 -7.40 -11.99
C GLY A 399 -15.28 -8.91 -12.21
N ILE A 400 -15.66 -9.69 -11.18
CA ILE A 400 -15.78 -11.15 -11.24
C ILE A 400 -17.27 -11.52 -11.21
N PRO A 401 -17.75 -12.40 -12.12
CA PRO A 401 -19.13 -12.87 -12.10
C PRO A 401 -19.55 -13.40 -10.72
N CYS A 402 -20.68 -12.90 -10.21
CA CYS A 402 -21.29 -13.41 -9.00
C CYS A 402 -22.00 -14.76 -9.25
N PRO A 403 -22.41 -15.50 -8.21
CA PRO A 403 -23.15 -16.75 -8.39
C PRO A 403 -24.41 -16.58 -9.25
N HIS A 404 -25.12 -15.45 -9.14
CA HIS A 404 -26.32 -15.18 -9.94
C HIS A 404 -25.98 -15.01 -11.43
N ALA A 405 -24.92 -14.27 -11.74
CA ALA A 405 -24.44 -14.07 -13.10
C ALA A 405 -24.01 -15.39 -13.75
N ILE A 406 -23.27 -16.22 -13.00
CA ILE A 406 -22.88 -17.56 -13.46
C ILE A 406 -24.12 -18.41 -13.71
N GLN A 407 -25.10 -18.40 -12.80
CA GLN A 407 -26.32 -19.18 -12.97
C GLN A 407 -27.11 -18.76 -14.22
N ALA A 408 -27.27 -17.45 -14.44
CA ALA A 408 -27.89 -16.90 -15.65
C ALA A 408 -27.13 -17.33 -16.92
N SER A 409 -25.80 -17.38 -16.88
CA SER A 409 -24.95 -17.70 -18.04
C SER A 409 -25.09 -19.13 -18.56
N TYR A 410 -25.49 -20.10 -17.74
CA TYR A 410 -25.58 -21.52 -18.14
C TYR A 410 -26.56 -21.81 -19.28
N PHE A 411 -27.42 -20.87 -19.65
CA PHE A 411 -28.28 -21.00 -20.84
C PHE A 411 -27.56 -20.64 -22.15
N ASN A 412 -26.58 -19.74 -22.11
CA ASN A 412 -25.76 -19.39 -23.27
C ASN A 412 -24.60 -20.39 -23.40
N GLN A 413 -24.85 -21.54 -24.04
CA GLN A 413 -23.78 -22.49 -24.40
C GLN A 413 -22.71 -21.90 -25.36
N ASN A 414 -22.92 -20.68 -25.86
CA ASN A 414 -22.00 -19.94 -26.74
C ASN A 414 -21.32 -18.74 -26.07
N ALA A 415 -21.51 -18.49 -24.77
CA ALA A 415 -20.76 -17.44 -24.09
C ALA A 415 -19.43 -18.03 -23.62
N ASP A 416 -18.44 -18.01 -24.50
CA ASP A 416 -17.03 -18.20 -24.12
C ASP A 416 -16.64 -16.99 -23.25
N TRP A 417 -16.58 -17.19 -21.94
CA TRP A 417 -16.20 -16.16 -20.96
C TRP A 417 -14.69 -16.16 -20.68
N LYS A 418 -13.89 -16.58 -21.66
CA LYS A 418 -12.43 -16.53 -21.60
C LYS A 418 -11.91 -15.15 -21.92
#